data_AF-A0ABD4ZLD4-F1
#
_entry.id   AF-A0ABD4ZLD4-F1
#
_cell.length_a   1.000
_cell.length_b   1.000
_cell.length_c   1.000
_cell.angle_alpha   90.00
_cell.angle_beta   90.00
_cell.angle_gamma   90.00
#
_symmetry.space_group_name_H-M   'P 1'
#
loop_
_entity.id
_entity.type
_entity.pdbx_description
1 polymer ?
#
loop_
_entity_poly.entity_id
_entity_poly.type
_entity_poly.pdbx_seq_one_letter_code
_entity_poly.pdbx_strand_id
1 'polypeptide(L)'
;MKRFLKILFKLILILAIIAGASYGGYYGYQQYQKREQAKATFTSRPDVEKAKDGTSISPGHHNLAYFKKLLNEKYPDVYSAAYETPRASKIGNSVVIPGQVVTPSYDFNKKKITDTDSMTPQGLTVAGKYLLITAYDSTHNHRSVIYCLDKKTGKYLKTIQVSGSPHLGGIAYDPTAKNIWVTGSQDDSSALMSFSLKKLEKYSYNKKKQPIQYDNVIALPTIERASCVTYYDNQLFVGFFNTDGQGQIASYPIARSGNFKGTITSDQIKAVTGQVSWALGSGSASMDRQIQGIAFYQNWIILSQSYGSKDSKLYFFPISALNYLDEGNAEKVVVMPPYLEQIYVQNGQLLMLFESGAKAYARDQIMIVDRILSANINALLGG
;
A
#
# COMPACT_ATOMS: atom_id res chain seq x y z
N MET A 1 -2.18 -0.94 85.52
CA MET A 1 -3.23 -0.64 84.51
C MET A 1 -2.81 0.37 83.44
N LYS A 2 -2.43 1.63 83.77
CA LYS A 2 -2.12 2.68 82.76
C LYS A 2 -0.97 2.38 81.78
N ARG A 3 0.07 1.65 82.21
CA ARG A 3 1.24 1.31 81.37
C ARG A 3 0.91 0.24 80.31
N PHE A 4 0.10 -0.75 80.68
CA PHE A 4 -0.39 -1.80 79.79
C PHE A 4 -1.30 -1.21 78.69
N LEU A 5 -2.21 -0.29 79.06
CA LEU A 5 -3.11 0.36 78.12
C LEU A 5 -2.36 1.20 77.06
N LYS A 6 -1.28 1.89 77.44
CA LYS A 6 -0.41 2.62 76.51
C LYS A 6 0.33 1.70 75.53
N ILE A 7 0.77 0.53 75.99
CA ILE A 7 1.43 -0.47 75.13
C ILE A 7 0.43 -1.06 74.14
N LEU A 8 -0.77 -1.41 74.61
CA LEU A 8 -1.86 -1.92 73.78
C LEU A 8 -2.28 -0.90 72.70
N PHE A 9 -2.42 0.38 73.07
CA PHE A 9 -2.76 1.43 72.11
C PHE A 9 -1.66 1.62 71.04
N LYS A 10 -0.38 1.57 71.41
CA LYS A 10 0.73 1.60 70.45
C LYS A 10 0.72 0.39 69.51
N LEU A 11 0.42 -0.81 70.02
CA LEU A 11 0.29 -2.02 69.20
C LEU A 11 -0.85 -1.90 68.19
N ILE A 12 -2.01 -1.41 68.62
CA ILE A 12 -3.16 -1.17 67.73
C ILE A 12 -2.80 -0.15 66.65
N LEU A 13 -2.11 0.93 67.00
CA LEU A 13 -1.67 1.94 66.04
C LEU A 13 -0.69 1.36 65.01
N ILE A 14 0.29 0.56 65.45
CA ILE A 14 1.24 -0.12 64.56
C ILE A 14 0.51 -1.08 63.63
N LEU A 15 -0.42 -1.89 64.15
CA LEU A 15 -1.23 -2.80 63.34
C LEU A 15 -2.10 -2.05 62.33
N ALA A 16 -2.69 -0.91 62.70
CA ALA A 16 -3.46 -0.07 61.80
C ALA A 16 -2.59 0.52 60.67
N ILE A 17 -1.35 0.95 60.98
CA ILE A 17 -0.40 1.44 59.98
C ILE A 17 0.01 0.31 59.02
N ILE A 18 0.34 -0.87 59.55
CA ILE A 18 0.68 -2.05 58.72
C ILE A 18 -0.51 -2.43 57.84
N ALA A 19 -1.72 -2.52 58.40
CA ALA A 19 -2.93 -2.82 57.65
C ALA A 19 -3.20 -1.77 56.56
N GLY A 20 -3.02 -0.47 56.87
CA GLY A 20 -3.16 0.62 55.90
C GLY A 20 -2.12 0.55 54.78
N ALA A 21 -0.85 0.27 55.11
CA ALA A 21 0.22 0.09 54.13
C ALA A 21 0.02 -1.16 53.26
N SER A 22 -0.42 -2.28 53.85
CA SER A 22 -0.75 -3.51 53.12
C SER A 22 -1.95 -3.31 52.20
N TYR A 23 -3.01 -2.65 52.66
CA TYR A 23 -4.19 -2.34 51.85
C TYR A 23 -3.87 -1.37 50.71
N GLY A 24 -3.12 -0.30 51.02
CA GLY A 24 -2.63 0.66 50.02
C GLY A 24 -1.70 0.00 49.00
N GLY A 25 -0.79 -0.87 49.44
CA GLY A 25 0.10 -1.65 48.58
C GLY A 25 -0.66 -2.63 47.68
N TYR A 26 -1.65 -3.35 48.22
CA TYR A 26 -2.50 -4.26 47.44
C TYR A 26 -3.29 -3.51 46.35
N TYR A 27 -3.94 -2.39 46.70
CA TYR A 27 -4.70 -1.61 45.73
C TYR A 27 -3.76 -0.95 44.70
N GLY A 28 -2.62 -0.42 45.13
CA GLY A 28 -1.59 0.12 44.25
C GLY A 28 -1.06 -0.93 43.25
N TYR A 29 -0.80 -2.15 43.73
CA TYR A 29 -0.37 -3.26 42.89
C TYR A 29 -1.46 -3.71 41.89
N GLN A 30 -2.73 -3.79 42.32
CA GLN A 30 -3.83 -4.05 41.39
C GLN A 30 -3.96 -2.97 40.30
N GLN A 31 -3.82 -1.70 40.65
CA GLN A 31 -3.86 -0.61 39.68
C GLN A 31 -2.67 -0.65 38.72
N TYR A 32 -1.48 -1.01 39.22
CA TYR A 32 -0.30 -1.26 38.38
C TYR A 32 -0.56 -2.40 37.39
N GLN A 33 -1.04 -3.56 37.85
CA GLN A 33 -1.37 -4.69 36.97
C GLN A 33 -2.40 -4.31 35.90
N LYS A 34 -3.46 -3.57 36.28
CA LYS A 34 -4.46 -3.07 35.33
C LYS A 34 -3.83 -2.16 34.26
N ARG A 35 -2.91 -1.28 34.65
CA ARG A 35 -2.19 -0.39 33.72
C ARG A 35 -1.29 -1.19 32.78
N GLU A 36 -0.55 -2.17 33.29
CA GLU A 36 0.33 -3.00 32.45
C GLU A 36 -0.48 -3.88 31.49
N GLN A 37 -1.60 -4.46 31.93
CA GLN A 37 -2.51 -5.20 31.06
C GLN A 37 -3.12 -4.27 29.99
N ALA A 38 -3.56 -3.07 30.37
CA ALA A 38 -4.10 -2.10 29.41
C ALA A 38 -3.04 -1.67 28.38
N LYS A 39 -1.78 -1.45 28.78
CA LYS A 39 -0.67 -1.19 27.87
C LYS A 39 -0.44 -2.37 26.93
N ALA A 40 -0.36 -3.59 27.45
CA ALA A 40 -0.15 -4.79 26.65
C ALA A 40 -1.26 -4.97 25.61
N THR A 41 -2.52 -4.81 26.01
CA THR A 41 -3.67 -4.84 25.10
C THR A 41 -3.59 -3.72 24.06
N PHE A 42 -3.24 -2.50 24.47
CA PHE A 42 -3.08 -1.36 23.56
C PHE A 42 -1.96 -1.59 22.53
N THR A 43 -0.88 -2.28 22.86
CA THR A 43 0.21 -2.58 21.93
C THR A 43 0.02 -3.87 21.14
N SER A 44 -0.91 -4.73 21.57
CA SER A 44 -1.11 -6.04 20.95
C SER A 44 -1.68 -5.94 19.53
N ARG A 45 -1.23 -6.89 18.71
CA ARG A 45 -1.82 -7.19 17.41
C ARG A 45 -3.25 -7.73 17.58
N PRO A 46 -4.22 -7.30 16.75
CA PRO A 46 -5.56 -7.89 16.75
C PRO A 46 -5.56 -9.38 16.37
N ASP A 47 -6.60 -10.10 16.78
CA ASP A 47 -6.83 -11.49 16.37
C ASP A 47 -6.96 -11.62 14.85
N VAL A 48 -6.57 -12.78 14.32
CA VAL A 48 -6.63 -13.05 12.88
C VAL A 48 -8.06 -13.34 12.47
N GLU A 49 -8.66 -12.42 11.72
CA GLU A 49 -9.93 -12.62 11.05
C GLU A 49 -9.69 -13.04 9.60
N LYS A 50 -10.43 -14.06 9.14
CA LYS A 50 -10.37 -14.54 7.76
C LYS A 50 -11.70 -14.34 7.05
N ALA A 51 -11.66 -13.96 5.79
CA ALA A 51 -12.80 -13.96 4.90
C ALA A 51 -13.23 -15.40 4.53
N LYS A 52 -14.37 -15.52 3.84
CA LYS A 52 -14.93 -16.83 3.43
C LYS A 52 -13.99 -17.65 2.55
N ASP A 53 -13.11 -17.01 1.80
CA ASP A 53 -12.12 -17.70 0.96
C ASP A 53 -10.80 -17.99 1.69
N GLY A 54 -10.73 -17.70 3.00
CA GLY A 54 -9.56 -17.95 3.85
C GLY A 54 -8.55 -16.82 3.91
N THR A 55 -8.71 -15.77 3.08
CA THR A 55 -7.82 -14.60 3.10
C THR A 55 -7.96 -13.82 4.40
N SER A 56 -6.85 -13.50 5.06
CA SER A 56 -6.84 -12.63 6.24
C SER A 56 -7.33 -11.21 5.92
N ILE A 57 -8.12 -10.63 6.82
CA ILE A 57 -8.72 -9.29 6.67
C ILE A 57 -8.53 -8.39 7.89
N SER A 58 -7.94 -8.90 8.97
CA SER A 58 -7.55 -8.10 10.13
C SER A 58 -6.11 -7.56 9.99
N PRO A 59 -5.74 -6.49 10.74
CA PRO A 59 -4.39 -5.94 10.71
C PRO A 59 -3.30 -6.99 10.99
N GLY A 60 -2.19 -6.91 10.26
CA GLY A 60 -1.07 -7.83 10.38
C GLY A 60 -0.17 -7.56 11.60
N HIS A 61 -0.18 -6.35 12.14
CA HIS A 61 0.80 -5.93 13.17
C HIS A 61 0.22 -5.13 14.31
N HIS A 62 -0.46 -4.02 14.01
CA HIS A 62 -0.88 -3.08 15.05
C HIS A 62 -2.39 -2.82 14.97
N ASN A 63 -3.06 -2.70 16.12
CA ASN A 63 -4.40 -2.12 16.12
C ASN A 63 -4.32 -0.64 15.69
N LEU A 64 -5.46 -0.09 15.25
CA LEU A 64 -5.50 1.28 14.70
C LEU A 64 -5.06 2.36 15.68
N ALA A 65 -5.37 2.21 16.97
CA ALA A 65 -5.04 3.23 17.96
C ALA A 65 -3.52 3.30 18.19
N TYR A 66 -2.86 2.15 18.30
CA TYR A 66 -1.40 2.09 18.44
C TYR A 66 -0.67 2.52 17.17
N PHE A 67 -1.15 2.08 16.00
CA PHE A 67 -0.63 2.54 14.71
C PHE A 67 -0.66 4.08 14.60
N LYS A 68 -1.79 4.70 14.95
CA LYS A 68 -1.95 6.17 14.94
C LYS A 68 -0.98 6.87 15.89
N LYS A 69 -0.78 6.33 17.10
CA LYS A 69 0.20 6.86 18.05
C LYS A 69 1.60 6.85 17.45
N LEU A 70 2.04 5.72 16.91
CA LEU A 70 3.37 5.59 16.29
C LEU A 70 3.54 6.50 15.08
N LEU A 71 2.51 6.61 14.23
CA LEU A 71 2.55 7.49 13.07
C LEU A 71 2.68 8.96 13.49
N ASN A 72 1.92 9.39 14.52
CA ASN A 72 2.01 10.77 15.03
C ASN A 72 3.39 11.07 15.64
N GLU A 73 3.96 10.11 16.38
CA GLU A 73 5.27 10.27 17.02
C GLU A 73 6.42 10.37 16.01
N LYS A 74 6.34 9.65 14.88
CA LYS A 74 7.43 9.58 13.89
C LYS A 74 7.23 10.45 12.65
N TYR A 75 5.99 10.66 12.22
CA TYR A 75 5.62 11.39 11.00
C TYR A 75 4.40 12.31 11.27
N PRO A 76 4.53 13.34 12.12
CA PRO A 76 3.41 14.17 12.57
C PRO A 76 2.67 14.87 11.42
N ASP A 77 3.37 15.37 10.40
CA ASP A 77 2.74 16.01 9.23
C ASP A 77 1.87 15.03 8.44
N VAL A 78 2.37 13.80 8.26
CA VAL A 78 1.66 12.71 7.60
C VAL A 78 0.45 12.28 8.43
N TYR A 79 0.62 12.17 9.75
CA TYR A 79 -0.47 11.87 10.68
C TYR A 79 -1.57 12.94 10.61
N SER A 80 -1.19 14.22 10.67
CA SER A 80 -2.14 15.34 10.62
C SER A 80 -2.93 15.33 9.31
N ALA A 81 -2.23 15.21 8.16
CA ALA A 81 -2.86 15.14 6.85
C ALA A 81 -3.80 13.93 6.67
N ALA A 82 -3.52 12.80 7.33
CA ALA A 82 -4.34 11.58 7.24
C ALA A 82 -5.50 11.53 8.27
N TYR A 83 -5.32 12.13 9.44
CA TYR A 83 -6.21 11.90 10.59
C TYR A 83 -6.89 13.13 11.16
N GLU A 84 -6.24 14.29 11.10
CA GLU A 84 -6.72 15.53 11.73
C GLU A 84 -7.34 16.49 10.71
N THR A 85 -6.70 16.64 9.55
CA THR A 85 -7.22 17.48 8.47
C THR A 85 -8.57 16.96 7.97
N PRO A 86 -9.58 17.84 7.77
CA PRO A 86 -10.82 17.48 7.11
C PRO A 86 -10.57 16.73 5.81
N ARG A 87 -11.14 15.53 5.71
CA ARG A 87 -10.96 14.67 4.54
C ARG A 87 -11.84 15.14 3.39
N ALA A 88 -11.27 15.23 2.20
CA ALA A 88 -12.03 15.45 0.97
C ALA A 88 -12.83 14.19 0.55
N SER A 89 -12.40 13.00 1.01
CA SER A 89 -13.07 11.72 0.76
C SER A 89 -12.74 10.71 1.86
N LYS A 90 -13.64 9.75 2.11
CA LYS A 90 -13.40 8.64 3.05
C LYS A 90 -12.78 7.39 2.40
N ILE A 91 -12.63 7.40 1.06
CA ILE A 91 -12.12 6.25 0.30
C ILE A 91 -10.67 5.96 0.70
N GLY A 92 -10.36 4.71 1.02
CA GLY A 92 -9.00 4.28 1.38
C GLY A 92 -8.57 4.64 2.80
N ASN A 93 -9.42 5.29 3.61
CA ASN A 93 -9.08 5.71 4.96
C ASN A 93 -8.83 4.51 5.90
N SER A 94 -7.56 4.26 6.21
CA SER A 94 -7.09 3.17 7.08
C SER A 94 -7.62 1.79 6.67
N VAL A 95 -7.82 1.56 5.38
CA VAL A 95 -8.30 0.26 4.88
C VAL A 95 -7.19 -0.77 5.08
N VAL A 96 -7.46 -1.79 5.88
CA VAL A 96 -6.50 -2.88 6.13
C VAL A 96 -6.16 -3.56 4.80
N ILE A 97 -4.86 -3.78 4.56
CA ILE A 97 -4.40 -4.52 3.39
C ILE A 97 -4.67 -6.01 3.65
N PRO A 98 -5.51 -6.68 2.85
CA PRO A 98 -5.82 -8.08 3.07
C PRO A 98 -4.60 -8.98 2.83
N GLY A 99 -4.65 -10.18 3.40
CA GLY A 99 -3.74 -11.25 3.00
C GLY A 99 -2.33 -11.22 3.57
N GLN A 100 -1.98 -10.19 4.36
CA GLN A 100 -0.64 -10.04 4.97
C GLN A 100 -0.29 -11.15 5.97
N VAL A 101 -1.29 -11.83 6.53
CA VAL A 101 -1.09 -12.92 7.51
C VAL A 101 -1.23 -14.27 6.84
N VAL A 102 -2.28 -14.40 6.03
CA VAL A 102 -2.56 -15.60 5.26
C VAL A 102 -3.37 -15.27 4.03
N THR A 103 -2.98 -15.87 2.91
CA THR A 103 -3.71 -15.87 1.64
C THR A 103 -3.69 -17.27 1.05
N PRO A 104 -4.85 -17.88 0.80
CA PRO A 104 -4.93 -19.10 0.01
C PRO A 104 -4.61 -18.79 -1.46
N SER A 105 -3.55 -19.40 -1.99
CA SER A 105 -3.12 -19.21 -3.37
C SER A 105 -2.61 -20.52 -3.98
N TYR A 106 -2.54 -20.60 -5.30
CA TYR A 106 -2.09 -21.81 -5.99
C TYR A 106 -0.59 -21.99 -5.79
N ASP A 107 -0.21 -23.07 -5.12
CA ASP A 107 1.17 -23.51 -4.89
C ASP A 107 1.65 -24.29 -6.12
N PHE A 108 2.74 -23.84 -6.74
CA PHE A 108 3.29 -24.45 -7.95
C PHE A 108 3.90 -25.83 -7.68
N ASN A 109 4.48 -26.03 -6.50
CA ASN A 109 5.13 -27.27 -6.10
C ASN A 109 4.09 -28.34 -5.76
N LYS A 110 3.06 -27.96 -4.99
CA LYS A 110 1.99 -28.89 -4.56
C LYS A 110 0.84 -29.01 -5.56
N LYS A 111 0.82 -28.17 -6.60
CA LYS A 111 -0.19 -28.12 -7.66
C LYS A 111 -1.63 -28.01 -7.14
N LYS A 112 -1.82 -27.28 -6.05
CA LYS A 112 -3.12 -27.07 -5.40
C LYS A 112 -3.14 -25.75 -4.63
N ILE A 113 -4.31 -25.32 -4.17
CA ILE A 113 -4.41 -24.18 -3.25
C ILE A 113 -3.82 -24.58 -1.90
N THR A 114 -2.88 -23.77 -1.41
CA THR A 114 -2.43 -23.79 0.00
C THR A 114 -2.34 -22.37 0.55
N ASP A 115 -2.24 -22.28 1.87
CA ASP A 115 -2.08 -21.02 2.58
C ASP A 115 -0.62 -20.54 2.46
N THR A 116 -0.43 -19.26 2.15
CA THR A 116 0.86 -18.56 2.25
C THR A 116 0.74 -17.34 3.15
N ASP A 117 1.80 -17.06 3.90
CA ASP A 117 1.96 -15.88 4.76
C ASP A 117 2.98 -14.86 4.19
N SER A 118 3.36 -15.06 2.92
CA SER A 118 4.46 -14.33 2.25
C SER A 118 3.96 -13.38 1.16
N MET A 119 2.66 -13.09 1.13
CA MET A 119 2.11 -12.11 0.18
C MET A 119 2.54 -10.69 0.53
N THR A 120 3.16 -10.03 -0.44
CA THR A 120 3.70 -8.68 -0.35
C THR A 120 2.91 -7.77 -1.29
N PRO A 121 2.24 -6.72 -0.77
CA PRO A 121 1.46 -5.80 -1.59
C PRO A 121 2.36 -4.87 -2.41
N GLN A 122 1.96 -4.50 -3.63
CA GLN A 122 2.80 -3.77 -4.59
C GLN A 122 2.08 -2.59 -5.25
N GLY A 123 0.94 -2.89 -5.87
CA GLY A 123 0.18 -1.93 -6.67
C GLY A 123 -1.16 -1.57 -6.04
N LEU A 124 -1.61 -0.33 -6.23
CA LEU A 124 -2.88 0.19 -5.73
C LEU A 124 -3.62 0.99 -6.80
N THR A 125 -4.88 0.66 -7.05
CA THR A 125 -5.75 1.50 -7.90
C THR A 125 -7.21 1.46 -7.47
N VAL A 126 -7.98 2.46 -7.89
CA VAL A 126 -9.43 2.43 -7.86
C VAL A 126 -9.96 2.12 -9.26
N ALA A 127 -10.74 1.04 -9.37
CA ALA A 127 -11.41 0.62 -10.60
C ALA A 127 -12.94 0.63 -10.42
N GLY A 128 -13.60 1.69 -10.86
CA GLY A 128 -15.04 1.87 -10.69
C GLY A 128 -15.46 1.89 -9.21
N LYS A 129 -16.14 0.83 -8.76
CA LYS A 129 -16.58 0.64 -7.36
C LYS A 129 -15.60 -0.18 -6.51
N TYR A 130 -14.45 -0.54 -7.06
CA TYR A 130 -13.48 -1.40 -6.40
C TYR A 130 -12.21 -0.65 -6.06
N LEU A 131 -11.62 -1.01 -4.93
CA LEU A 131 -10.24 -0.73 -4.60
C LEU A 131 -9.44 -2.02 -4.79
N LEU A 132 -8.39 -1.97 -5.59
CA LEU A 132 -7.61 -3.13 -6.01
C LEU A 132 -6.18 -3.01 -5.49
N ILE A 133 -5.68 -4.09 -4.91
CA ILE A 133 -4.32 -4.19 -4.39
C ILE A 133 -3.65 -5.41 -5.03
N THR A 134 -2.55 -5.25 -5.75
CA THR A 134 -1.75 -6.39 -6.22
C THR A 134 -0.85 -6.87 -5.10
N ALA A 135 -0.59 -8.17 -5.04
CA ALA A 135 0.41 -8.74 -4.15
C ALA A 135 1.08 -9.97 -4.78
N TYR A 136 2.37 -10.13 -4.55
CA TYR A 136 3.13 -11.31 -4.98
C TYR A 136 3.61 -12.11 -3.77
N ASP A 137 3.84 -13.40 -3.97
CA ASP A 137 4.49 -14.23 -2.95
C ASP A 137 6.00 -13.96 -2.97
N SER A 138 6.56 -13.41 -1.90
CA SER A 138 7.99 -13.11 -1.81
C SER A 138 8.89 -14.35 -1.86
N THR A 139 8.33 -15.55 -1.69
CA THR A 139 9.04 -16.81 -1.87
C THR A 139 8.87 -17.40 -3.28
N HIS A 140 8.04 -16.78 -4.11
CA HIS A 140 7.67 -17.19 -5.48
C HIS A 140 7.09 -18.62 -5.59
N ASN A 141 6.66 -19.24 -4.49
CA ASN A 141 6.08 -20.58 -4.48
C ASN A 141 4.59 -20.60 -4.83
N HIS A 142 3.89 -19.48 -4.66
CA HIS A 142 2.48 -19.33 -4.97
C HIS A 142 2.24 -18.30 -6.06
N ARG A 143 1.06 -18.41 -6.71
CA ARG A 143 0.58 -17.38 -7.62
C ARG A 143 0.47 -16.03 -6.94
N SER A 144 0.85 -14.98 -7.66
CA SER A 144 0.52 -13.61 -7.31
C SER A 144 -1.00 -13.39 -7.41
N VAL A 145 -1.48 -12.37 -6.70
CA VAL A 145 -2.91 -12.13 -6.53
C VAL A 145 -3.27 -10.65 -6.67
N ILE A 146 -4.56 -10.39 -6.86
CA ILE A 146 -5.16 -9.07 -6.71
C ILE A 146 -6.26 -9.17 -5.67
N TYR A 147 -6.14 -8.45 -4.57
CA TYR A 147 -7.22 -8.29 -3.60
C TYR A 147 -8.23 -7.27 -4.11
N CYS A 148 -9.51 -7.63 -4.09
CA CYS A 148 -10.60 -6.77 -4.51
C CYS A 148 -11.43 -6.39 -3.28
N LEU A 149 -11.49 -5.09 -3.00
CA LEU A 149 -12.23 -4.50 -1.91
C LEU A 149 -13.33 -3.58 -2.47
N ASP A 150 -14.40 -3.38 -1.71
CA ASP A 150 -15.37 -2.33 -2.00
C ASP A 150 -14.73 -0.96 -1.72
N LYS A 151 -14.76 -0.07 -2.73
CA LYS A 151 -14.11 1.24 -2.65
C LYS A 151 -14.59 2.11 -1.48
N LYS A 152 -15.89 2.08 -1.19
CA LYS A 152 -16.51 3.01 -0.24
C LYS A 152 -16.30 2.56 1.20
N THR A 153 -16.41 1.26 1.43
CA THR A 153 -16.39 0.66 2.77
C THR A 153 -15.02 0.09 3.14
N GLY A 154 -14.15 -0.17 2.17
CA GLY A 154 -12.90 -0.89 2.39
C GLY A 154 -13.10 -2.38 2.70
N LYS A 155 -14.33 -2.90 2.56
CA LYS A 155 -14.62 -4.30 2.87
C LYS A 155 -14.02 -5.21 1.79
N TYR A 156 -13.28 -6.22 2.22
CA TYR A 156 -12.80 -7.28 1.36
C TYR A 156 -13.94 -8.03 0.65
N LEU A 157 -13.79 -8.27 -0.65
CA LEU A 157 -14.78 -8.97 -1.47
C LEU A 157 -14.29 -10.33 -1.95
N LYS A 158 -13.08 -10.39 -2.52
CA LYS A 158 -12.49 -11.61 -3.09
C LYS A 158 -11.03 -11.43 -3.47
N THR A 159 -10.34 -12.57 -3.60
CA THR A 159 -8.99 -12.67 -4.17
C THR A 159 -9.07 -13.13 -5.62
N ILE A 160 -8.35 -12.44 -6.51
CA ILE A 160 -8.15 -12.80 -7.91
C ILE A 160 -6.78 -13.45 -8.05
N GLN A 161 -6.72 -14.68 -8.57
CA GLN A 161 -5.45 -15.34 -8.88
C GLN A 161 -4.93 -14.86 -10.22
N VAL A 162 -3.66 -14.48 -10.27
CA VAL A 162 -2.95 -14.07 -11.50
C VAL A 162 -2.14 -15.24 -12.04
N SER A 163 -1.87 -15.26 -13.35
CA SER A 163 -1.00 -16.30 -13.93
C SER A 163 0.44 -16.12 -13.45
N GLY A 164 1.10 -17.21 -13.05
CA GLY A 164 2.48 -17.18 -12.53
C GLY A 164 2.64 -16.45 -11.18
N SER A 165 3.88 -16.14 -10.82
CA SER A 165 4.27 -15.34 -9.66
C SER A 165 4.95 -14.01 -10.04
N PRO A 166 4.38 -13.21 -10.97
CA PRO A 166 4.96 -11.92 -11.34
C PRO A 166 4.97 -10.96 -10.14
N HIS A 167 5.93 -10.03 -10.13
CA HIS A 167 6.04 -9.02 -9.08
C HIS A 167 4.78 -8.12 -8.99
N LEU A 168 4.15 -7.81 -10.13
CA LEU A 168 2.96 -6.95 -10.23
C LEU A 168 3.16 -5.55 -9.59
N GLY A 169 4.31 -4.92 -9.88
CA GLY A 169 4.71 -3.62 -9.29
C GLY A 169 3.73 -2.47 -9.53
N GLY A 170 2.93 -2.53 -10.60
CA GLY A 170 1.97 -1.48 -10.92
C GLY A 170 0.61 -2.01 -11.35
N ILE A 171 -0.46 -1.30 -10.96
CA ILE A 171 -1.83 -1.50 -11.43
C ILE A 171 -2.51 -0.17 -11.74
N ALA A 172 -3.15 -0.03 -12.89
CA ALA A 172 -3.87 1.17 -13.30
C ALA A 172 -5.26 0.83 -13.84
N TYR A 173 -6.17 1.79 -13.80
CA TYR A 173 -7.51 1.65 -14.37
C TYR A 173 -7.76 2.73 -15.41
N ASP A 174 -8.05 2.31 -16.65
CA ASP A 174 -8.58 3.18 -17.69
C ASP A 174 -10.11 3.23 -17.59
N PRO A 175 -10.71 4.35 -17.13
CA PRO A 175 -12.16 4.48 -16.96
C PRO A 175 -12.90 4.52 -18.30
N THR A 176 -12.22 4.85 -19.40
CA THR A 176 -12.85 5.00 -20.73
C THR A 176 -13.08 3.63 -21.37
N ALA A 177 -12.02 2.82 -21.52
CA ALA A 177 -12.16 1.45 -22.03
C ALA A 177 -12.63 0.45 -20.97
N LYS A 178 -12.61 0.85 -19.69
CA LYS A 178 -12.88 -0.01 -18.52
C LYS A 178 -11.90 -1.18 -18.43
N ASN A 179 -10.64 -0.93 -18.77
CA ASN A 179 -9.54 -1.89 -18.70
C ASN A 179 -8.72 -1.64 -17.44
N ILE A 180 -8.33 -2.73 -16.78
CA ILE A 180 -7.37 -2.74 -15.69
C ILE A 180 -6.05 -3.20 -16.28
N TRP A 181 -5.02 -2.38 -16.11
CA TRP A 181 -3.66 -2.59 -16.59
C TRP A 181 -2.79 -3.01 -15.42
N VAL A 182 -1.90 -3.98 -15.63
CA VAL A 182 -0.91 -4.42 -14.65
C VAL A 182 0.46 -4.53 -15.31
N THR A 183 1.51 -4.21 -14.57
CA THR A 183 2.88 -4.51 -15.02
C THR A 183 3.20 -5.99 -14.84
N GLY A 184 4.09 -6.51 -15.66
CA GLY A 184 4.74 -7.81 -15.45
C GLY A 184 5.77 -8.06 -16.54
N SER A 185 5.88 -9.30 -17.02
CA SER A 185 6.91 -9.68 -17.98
C SER A 185 6.38 -10.63 -19.06
N GLN A 186 7.03 -10.57 -20.22
CA GLN A 186 6.85 -11.48 -21.35
C GLN A 186 8.22 -11.69 -22.01
N ASP A 187 8.62 -12.95 -22.21
CA ASP A 187 9.87 -13.33 -22.90
C ASP A 187 11.09 -12.53 -22.41
N ASP A 188 11.29 -12.54 -21.08
CA ASP A 188 12.35 -11.82 -20.34
C ASP A 188 12.32 -10.28 -20.46
N SER A 189 11.35 -9.72 -21.18
CA SER A 189 11.12 -8.27 -21.27
C SER A 189 10.02 -7.83 -20.30
N SER A 190 10.08 -6.56 -19.85
CA SER A 190 8.94 -5.95 -19.18
C SER A 190 7.72 -5.95 -20.08
N ALA A 191 6.51 -6.02 -19.51
CA ALA A 191 5.27 -6.02 -20.26
C ALA A 191 4.15 -5.29 -19.52
N LEU A 192 3.20 -4.76 -20.30
CA LEU A 192 1.90 -4.34 -19.82
C LEU A 192 0.85 -5.38 -20.21
N MET A 193 0.08 -5.83 -19.22
CA MET A 193 -1.02 -6.74 -19.42
C MET A 193 -2.32 -6.03 -19.03
N SER A 194 -3.43 -6.39 -19.67
CA SER A 194 -4.73 -5.86 -19.28
C SER A 194 -5.84 -6.88 -19.27
N PHE A 195 -6.86 -6.62 -18.45
CA PHE A 195 -8.13 -7.33 -18.49
C PHE A 195 -9.28 -6.36 -18.19
N SER A 196 -10.46 -6.61 -18.76
CA SER A 196 -11.61 -5.75 -18.52
C SER A 196 -12.13 -5.81 -17.07
N LEU A 197 -12.69 -4.70 -16.60
CA LEU A 197 -13.42 -4.63 -15.32
C LEU A 197 -14.53 -5.69 -15.25
N LYS A 198 -15.21 -5.95 -16.37
CA LYS A 198 -16.24 -6.99 -16.49
C LYS A 198 -15.69 -8.40 -16.19
N LYS A 199 -14.46 -8.70 -16.64
CA LYS A 199 -13.79 -9.97 -16.30
C LYS A 199 -13.51 -10.06 -14.80
N LEU A 200 -13.01 -8.98 -14.18
CA LEU A 200 -12.80 -8.91 -12.73
C LEU A 200 -14.11 -9.13 -11.94
N GLU A 201 -15.20 -8.47 -12.34
CA GLU A 201 -16.51 -8.61 -11.69
C GLU A 201 -17.02 -10.05 -11.74
N LYS A 202 -16.91 -10.71 -12.90
CA LYS A 202 -17.33 -12.11 -13.10
C LYS A 202 -16.36 -13.15 -12.56
N TYR A 203 -15.14 -12.74 -12.16
CA TYR A 203 -14.12 -13.67 -11.70
C TYR A 203 -14.54 -14.38 -10.41
N SER A 204 -14.37 -15.71 -10.41
CA SER A 204 -14.50 -16.58 -9.25
C SER A 204 -13.57 -17.77 -9.41
N TYR A 205 -12.53 -17.84 -8.59
CA TYR A 205 -11.59 -18.96 -8.62
C TYR A 205 -12.29 -20.28 -8.26
N ASN A 206 -13.22 -20.27 -7.31
CA ASN A 206 -13.95 -21.47 -6.90
C ASN A 206 -14.73 -22.14 -8.04
N LYS A 207 -15.22 -21.35 -9.01
CA LYS A 207 -15.95 -21.88 -10.18
C LYS A 207 -15.01 -22.32 -11.30
N LYS A 208 -14.00 -21.51 -11.63
CA LYS A 208 -13.16 -21.74 -12.81
C LYS A 208 -11.88 -22.53 -12.54
N LYS A 209 -11.35 -22.49 -11.32
CA LYS A 209 -10.05 -23.04 -10.92
C LYS A 209 -8.88 -22.58 -11.80
N GLN A 210 -9.02 -21.40 -12.43
CA GLN A 210 -8.05 -20.81 -13.34
C GLN A 210 -7.71 -19.37 -12.91
N PRO A 211 -6.49 -18.89 -13.20
CA PRO A 211 -6.16 -17.48 -13.02
C PRO A 211 -6.98 -16.60 -13.95
N ILE A 212 -7.00 -15.30 -13.67
CA ILE A 212 -7.60 -14.32 -14.57
C ILE A 212 -6.85 -14.31 -15.90
N GLN A 213 -7.61 -14.24 -17.00
CA GLN A 213 -7.07 -14.27 -18.36
C GLN A 213 -6.93 -12.85 -18.88
N TYR A 214 -5.73 -12.49 -19.33
CA TYR A 214 -5.45 -11.20 -19.94
C TYR A 214 -6.12 -11.09 -21.32
N ASP A 215 -6.62 -9.89 -21.62
CA ASP A 215 -7.14 -9.49 -22.92
C ASP A 215 -5.99 -9.03 -23.84
N ASN A 216 -4.98 -8.37 -23.27
CA ASN A 216 -3.78 -7.94 -23.98
C ASN A 216 -2.53 -8.26 -23.16
N VAL A 217 -1.44 -8.60 -23.85
CA VAL A 217 -0.08 -8.72 -23.31
C VAL A 217 0.82 -7.98 -24.30
N ILE A 218 1.52 -6.96 -23.82
CA ILE A 218 2.25 -6.02 -24.67
C ILE A 218 3.66 -5.90 -24.11
N ALA A 219 4.61 -6.50 -24.81
CA ALA A 219 6.02 -6.40 -24.47
C ALA A 219 6.54 -4.96 -24.61
N LEU A 220 7.42 -4.59 -23.69
CA LEU A 220 8.14 -3.33 -23.62
C LEU A 220 9.65 -3.65 -23.71
N PRO A 221 10.15 -4.02 -24.89
CA PRO A 221 11.47 -4.66 -25.06
C PRO A 221 12.65 -3.76 -24.69
N THR A 222 12.46 -2.44 -24.67
CA THR A 222 13.51 -1.47 -24.32
C THR A 222 13.48 -1.06 -22.85
N ILE A 223 12.64 -1.73 -22.05
CA ILE A 223 12.44 -1.42 -20.64
C ILE A 223 12.86 -2.63 -19.84
N GLU A 224 13.93 -2.44 -19.08
CA GLU A 224 14.50 -3.49 -18.23
C GLU A 224 13.49 -3.89 -17.15
N ARG A 225 12.94 -2.91 -16.40
CA ARG A 225 12.02 -3.16 -15.29
C ARG A 225 10.94 -2.08 -15.16
N ALA A 226 9.71 -2.40 -15.55
CA ALA A 226 8.54 -1.57 -15.24
C ALA A 226 8.17 -1.68 -13.75
N SER A 227 8.47 -0.63 -12.97
CA SER A 227 8.22 -0.59 -11.53
C SER A 227 6.78 -0.20 -11.20
N CYS A 228 6.20 0.75 -11.95
CA CYS A 228 4.86 1.26 -11.67
C CYS A 228 4.11 1.66 -12.95
N VAL A 229 2.78 1.74 -12.87
CA VAL A 229 1.93 2.26 -13.96
C VAL A 229 0.77 3.06 -13.38
N THR A 230 0.45 4.18 -14.02
CA THR A 230 -0.75 4.98 -13.71
C THR A 230 -1.46 5.41 -14.98
N TYR A 231 -2.75 5.67 -14.88
CA TYR A 231 -3.55 6.21 -15.97
C TYR A 231 -3.77 7.71 -15.74
N TYR A 232 -3.46 8.52 -16.74
CA TYR A 232 -3.79 9.94 -16.74
C TYR A 232 -4.03 10.41 -18.17
N ASP A 233 -5.08 11.19 -18.36
CA ASP A 233 -5.47 11.82 -19.63
C ASP A 233 -5.26 10.93 -20.88
N ASN A 234 -5.99 9.81 -20.93
CA ASN A 234 -5.95 8.84 -22.04
C ASN A 234 -4.60 8.17 -22.30
N GLN A 235 -3.66 8.26 -21.37
CA GLN A 235 -2.32 7.68 -21.47
C GLN A 235 -2.03 6.80 -20.26
N LEU A 236 -1.20 5.78 -20.48
CA LEU A 236 -0.55 5.05 -19.42
C LEU A 236 0.83 5.65 -19.21
N PHE A 237 1.11 6.12 -18.01
CA PHE A 237 2.43 6.53 -17.59
C PHE A 237 3.07 5.35 -16.87
N VAL A 238 4.23 4.91 -17.34
CA VAL A 238 4.94 3.77 -16.79
C VAL A 238 6.30 4.24 -16.30
N GLY A 239 6.60 3.96 -15.04
CA GLY A 239 7.92 4.21 -14.45
C GLY A 239 8.82 3.00 -14.64
N PHE A 240 10.07 3.25 -14.99
CA PHE A 240 11.09 2.26 -15.25
C PHE A 240 12.26 2.44 -14.32
N PHE A 241 12.70 1.34 -13.74
CA PHE A 241 13.93 1.29 -12.97
C PHE A 241 15.09 0.95 -13.89
N ASN A 242 16.08 1.83 -13.95
CA ASN A 242 17.37 1.57 -14.60
C ASN A 242 18.39 1.22 -13.51
N THR A 243 19.00 0.04 -13.62
CA THR A 243 19.99 -0.48 -12.66
C THR A 243 21.28 0.36 -12.61
N ASP A 244 21.63 1.00 -13.72
CA ASP A 244 22.91 1.71 -13.91
C ASP A 244 22.78 3.25 -13.94
N GLY A 245 21.57 3.81 -13.77
CA GLY A 245 21.29 5.22 -14.09
C GLY A 245 20.17 5.89 -13.28
N GLN A 246 19.66 7.00 -13.81
CA GLN A 246 18.39 7.60 -13.38
C GLN A 246 17.23 6.73 -13.86
N GLY A 247 16.12 6.71 -13.12
CA GLY A 247 14.89 6.09 -13.60
C GLY A 247 14.33 6.85 -14.81
N GLN A 248 13.36 6.26 -15.50
CA GLN A 248 12.66 6.91 -16.61
C GLN A 248 11.15 6.73 -16.52
N ILE A 249 10.38 7.76 -16.86
CA ILE A 249 8.94 7.65 -17.11
C ILE A 249 8.71 7.68 -18.61
N ALA A 250 7.81 6.84 -19.12
CA ALA A 250 7.24 7.03 -20.46
C ALA A 250 5.72 7.05 -20.46
N SER A 251 5.12 7.76 -21.42
CA SER A 251 3.71 7.61 -21.76
C SER A 251 3.46 6.70 -22.94
N TYR A 252 2.33 6.00 -22.85
CA TYR A 252 1.73 5.27 -23.94
C TYR A 252 0.27 5.73 -24.10
N PRO A 253 -0.05 6.48 -25.17
CA PRO A 253 -1.42 6.85 -25.47
C PRO A 253 -2.28 5.62 -25.76
N ILE A 254 -3.45 5.54 -25.14
CA ILE A 254 -4.40 4.46 -25.39
C ILE A 254 -5.22 4.84 -26.63
N ALA A 255 -5.18 3.98 -27.66
CA ALA A 255 -5.99 4.17 -28.85
C ALA A 255 -7.50 4.19 -28.49
N ARG A 256 -8.22 5.21 -28.95
CA ARG A 256 -9.65 5.41 -28.63
C ARG A 256 -10.59 4.98 -29.74
N SER A 257 -10.05 4.67 -30.92
CA SER A 257 -10.78 4.24 -32.11
C SER A 257 -9.98 3.17 -32.87
N GLY A 258 -10.59 2.61 -33.92
CA GLY A 258 -9.98 1.58 -34.76
C GLY A 258 -9.83 0.22 -34.09
N ASN A 259 -9.05 -0.65 -34.73
CA ASN A 259 -8.87 -2.05 -34.33
C ASN A 259 -8.15 -2.23 -32.99
N PHE A 260 -7.43 -1.20 -32.53
CA PHE A 260 -6.67 -1.19 -31.28
C PHE A 260 -7.38 -0.40 -30.17
N LYS A 261 -8.70 -0.16 -30.30
CA LYS A 261 -9.46 0.59 -29.30
C LYS A 261 -9.31 -0.01 -27.90
N GLY A 262 -8.85 0.80 -26.95
CA GLY A 262 -8.66 0.43 -25.55
C GLY A 262 -7.32 -0.24 -25.26
N THR A 263 -6.39 -0.26 -26.21
CA THR A 263 -5.00 -0.75 -26.04
C THR A 263 -3.97 0.30 -26.48
N ILE A 264 -2.68 0.03 -26.25
CA ILE A 264 -1.55 0.83 -26.73
C ILE A 264 -1.02 0.25 -28.04
N THR A 265 -0.43 1.05 -28.93
CA THR A 265 0.03 0.59 -30.25
C THR A 265 1.56 0.45 -30.34
N SER A 266 2.03 -0.48 -31.17
CA SER A 266 3.46 -0.81 -31.29
C SER A 266 4.32 0.33 -31.84
N ASP A 267 3.75 1.22 -32.66
CA ASP A 267 4.48 2.37 -33.20
C ASP A 267 4.81 3.41 -32.12
N GLN A 268 3.98 3.48 -31.07
CA GLN A 268 4.21 4.36 -29.92
C GLN A 268 5.31 3.80 -29.00
N ILE A 269 5.40 2.47 -28.87
CA ILE A 269 6.49 1.81 -28.13
C ILE A 269 7.84 2.12 -28.77
N LYS A 270 7.90 2.19 -30.11
CA LYS A 270 9.12 2.60 -30.83
C LYS A 270 9.46 4.09 -30.63
N ALA A 271 8.48 4.98 -30.56
CA ALA A 271 8.72 6.42 -30.44
C ALA A 271 9.41 6.81 -29.10
N VAL A 272 9.15 6.07 -28.02
CA VAL A 272 9.82 6.25 -26.71
C VAL A 272 11.31 5.89 -26.75
N THR A 273 11.75 5.10 -27.74
CA THR A 273 13.14 4.65 -27.91
C THR A 273 14.05 5.67 -28.62
N GLY A 274 13.47 6.76 -29.15
CA GLY A 274 14.19 7.90 -29.72
C GLY A 274 13.96 9.17 -28.88
N GLN A 275 14.91 10.10 -28.86
CA GLN A 275 14.78 11.37 -28.13
C GLN A 275 13.54 12.16 -28.60
N VAL A 276 12.46 12.24 -27.81
CA VAL A 276 11.29 13.09 -28.14
C VAL A 276 10.53 13.66 -26.94
N SER A 277 10.05 14.89 -27.17
CA SER A 277 9.34 15.89 -26.37
C SER A 277 7.81 15.71 -26.31
N TRP A 278 7.15 16.23 -25.27
CA TRP A 278 5.71 16.02 -24.99
C TRP A 278 4.80 17.18 -25.40
N ALA A 279 4.07 16.99 -26.50
CA ALA A 279 2.73 17.53 -26.72
C ALA A 279 2.03 16.62 -27.75
N LEU A 280 1.02 15.86 -27.32
CA LEU A 280 0.16 14.97 -28.14
C LEU A 280 0.78 13.67 -28.69
N GLY A 281 1.98 13.28 -28.27
CA GLY A 281 2.63 12.01 -28.63
C GLY A 281 3.59 11.56 -27.53
N SER A 282 3.74 10.24 -27.39
CA SER A 282 4.62 9.56 -26.43
C SER A 282 5.99 10.22 -26.23
N GLY A 283 6.50 10.24 -25.01
CA GLY A 283 7.87 10.70 -24.69
C GLY A 283 8.45 10.06 -23.44
N SER A 284 9.69 10.41 -23.08
CA SER A 284 10.37 9.94 -21.85
C SER A 284 11.02 11.06 -21.04
N ALA A 285 11.11 10.90 -19.72
CA ALA A 285 11.74 11.86 -18.80
C ALA A 285 12.60 11.14 -17.76
N SER A 286 13.70 11.77 -17.33
CA SER A 286 14.53 11.28 -16.24
C SER A 286 13.89 11.53 -14.88
N MET A 287 14.13 10.62 -13.94
CA MET A 287 13.58 10.65 -12.59
C MET A 287 14.56 10.02 -11.60
N ASP A 288 14.41 10.33 -10.32
CA ASP A 288 15.26 9.76 -9.28
C ASP A 288 15.17 8.22 -9.22
N ARG A 289 16.17 7.60 -8.59
CA ARG A 289 16.22 6.15 -8.41
C ARG A 289 15.11 5.68 -7.47
N GLN A 290 14.65 4.43 -7.65
CA GLN A 290 13.75 3.72 -6.73
C GLN A 290 12.34 4.33 -6.57
N ILE A 291 11.79 4.86 -7.67
CA ILE A 291 10.41 5.33 -7.73
C ILE A 291 9.46 4.15 -7.91
N GLN A 292 8.44 4.11 -7.05
CA GLN A 292 7.46 3.02 -6.93
C GLN A 292 6.06 3.42 -7.37
N GLY A 293 5.81 4.70 -7.63
CA GLY A 293 4.49 5.17 -7.99
C GLY A 293 4.47 6.57 -8.56
N ILE A 294 3.47 6.82 -9.41
CA ILE A 294 3.20 8.09 -10.05
C ILE A 294 1.71 8.36 -9.91
N ALA A 295 1.36 9.57 -9.52
CA ALA A 295 -0.02 10.05 -9.55
C ALA A 295 -0.09 11.49 -10.03
N PHE A 296 -1.24 11.86 -10.59
CA PHE A 296 -1.51 13.22 -11.04
C PHE A 296 -2.66 13.81 -10.22
N TYR A 297 -2.51 15.06 -9.81
CA TYR A 297 -3.55 15.79 -9.08
C TYR A 297 -3.52 17.26 -9.46
N GLN A 298 -4.56 17.73 -10.17
CA GLN A 298 -4.60 19.10 -10.72
C GLN A 298 -3.31 19.38 -11.53
N ASN A 299 -2.53 20.38 -11.12
CA ASN A 299 -1.27 20.76 -11.76
C ASN A 299 -0.05 20.06 -11.14
N TRP A 300 -0.25 19.02 -10.32
CA TRP A 300 0.81 18.30 -9.64
C TRP A 300 1.05 16.92 -10.24
N ILE A 301 2.32 16.58 -10.38
CA ILE A 301 2.83 15.21 -10.51
C ILE A 301 3.36 14.82 -9.13
N ILE A 302 2.92 13.67 -8.63
CA ILE A 302 3.32 13.14 -7.33
C ILE A 302 4.07 11.85 -7.59
N LEU A 303 5.29 11.74 -7.08
CA LEU A 303 6.08 10.52 -7.14
C LEU A 303 6.27 9.93 -5.75
N SER A 304 6.14 8.61 -5.62
CA SER A 304 6.59 7.89 -4.43
C SER A 304 7.95 7.24 -4.65
N GLN A 305 8.85 7.41 -3.69
CA GLN A 305 10.18 6.81 -3.68
C GLN A 305 10.36 5.96 -2.42
N SER A 306 10.89 4.75 -2.57
CA SER A 306 11.15 3.82 -1.47
C SER A 306 12.61 3.40 -1.45
N TYR A 307 13.22 3.41 -0.25
CA TYR A 307 14.59 2.95 -0.02
C TYR A 307 14.64 1.66 0.80
N GLY A 308 13.60 0.84 0.71
CA GLY A 308 13.43 -0.33 1.55
C GLY A 308 13.20 0.08 3.00
N SER A 309 14.12 -0.30 3.89
CA SER A 309 13.98 -0.10 5.35
C SER A 309 14.25 1.33 5.84
N LYS A 310 14.71 2.22 4.96
CA LYS A 310 14.85 3.65 5.25
C LYS A 310 13.55 4.39 4.93
N ASP A 311 13.40 5.59 5.47
CA ASP A 311 12.26 6.45 5.17
C ASP A 311 12.08 6.65 3.67
N SER A 312 10.83 6.56 3.26
CA SER A 312 10.39 6.84 1.90
C SER A 312 10.19 8.35 1.71
N LYS A 313 9.96 8.77 0.47
CA LYS A 313 9.62 10.16 0.16
C LYS A 313 8.43 10.24 -0.79
N LEU A 314 7.62 11.27 -0.62
CA LEU A 314 6.77 11.81 -1.68
C LEU A 314 7.41 13.07 -2.23
N TYR A 315 7.49 13.16 -3.55
CA TYR A 315 7.87 14.37 -4.27
C TYR A 315 6.65 14.94 -4.98
N PHE A 316 6.48 16.25 -4.89
CA PHE A 316 5.46 16.99 -5.61
C PHE A 316 6.15 17.94 -6.59
N PHE A 317 5.81 17.76 -7.86
CA PHE A 317 6.33 18.53 -8.96
C PHE A 317 5.19 19.28 -9.65
N PRO A 318 5.39 20.53 -10.10
CA PRO A 318 4.46 21.14 -11.02
C PRO A 318 4.45 20.35 -12.33
N ILE A 319 3.33 20.30 -13.03
CA ILE A 319 3.21 19.57 -14.29
C ILE A 319 4.17 20.09 -15.37
N SER A 320 4.63 21.34 -15.25
CA SER A 320 5.66 21.93 -16.11
C SER A 320 7.04 21.28 -15.94
N ALA A 321 7.30 20.63 -14.81
CA ALA A 321 8.54 19.88 -14.55
C ALA A 321 8.47 18.43 -15.05
N LEU A 322 7.46 18.03 -15.84
CA LEU A 322 7.30 16.66 -16.35
C LEU A 322 8.56 16.09 -17.03
N ASN A 323 9.37 16.93 -17.68
CA ASN A 323 10.60 16.51 -18.36
C ASN A 323 11.81 16.38 -17.42
N TYR A 324 11.72 16.86 -16.18
CA TYR A 324 12.80 16.95 -15.20
C TYR A 324 12.28 16.59 -13.80
N LEU A 325 12.10 15.29 -13.53
CA LEU A 325 11.49 14.78 -12.29
C LEU A 325 12.54 14.29 -11.28
N ASP A 326 13.56 15.09 -11.05
CA ASP A 326 14.61 14.88 -10.04
C ASP A 326 14.37 15.73 -8.78
N GLU A 327 14.94 15.32 -7.63
CA GLU A 327 14.76 16.00 -6.34
C GLU A 327 15.00 17.52 -6.37
N GLY A 328 15.89 18.02 -7.25
CA GLY A 328 16.16 19.45 -7.39
C GLY A 328 15.01 20.26 -7.99
N ASN A 329 14.13 19.62 -8.74
CA ASN A 329 12.95 20.23 -9.37
C ASN A 329 11.64 19.99 -8.60
N ALA A 330 11.69 19.26 -7.48
CA ALA A 330 10.53 19.05 -6.62
C ALA A 330 10.23 20.32 -5.81
N GLU A 331 8.99 20.83 -5.89
CA GLU A 331 8.58 22.00 -5.09
C GLU A 331 8.27 21.62 -3.63
N LYS A 332 7.89 20.35 -3.38
CA LYS A 332 7.66 19.83 -2.03
C LYS A 332 8.13 18.39 -1.93
N VAL A 333 8.80 18.10 -0.81
CA VAL A 333 9.17 16.74 -0.40
C VAL A 333 8.54 16.46 0.96
N VAL A 334 7.91 15.29 1.10
CA VAL A 334 7.35 14.80 2.36
C VAL A 334 8.01 13.47 2.72
N VAL A 335 8.59 13.41 3.91
CA VAL A 335 9.16 12.18 4.46
C VAL A 335 8.04 11.23 4.86
N MET A 336 8.15 9.98 4.44
CA MET A 336 7.12 8.95 4.60
C MET A 336 7.67 7.71 5.30
N PRO A 337 6.80 6.87 5.91
CA PRO A 337 7.19 5.57 6.42
C PRO A 337 7.95 4.72 5.37
N PRO A 338 8.85 3.82 5.79
CA PRO A 338 9.59 2.92 4.91
C PRO A 338 8.68 2.04 4.04
N TYR A 339 9.22 1.61 2.90
CA TYR A 339 8.52 0.75 1.92
C TYR A 339 7.24 1.36 1.33
N LEU A 340 7.27 2.63 0.91
CA LEU A 340 6.15 3.26 0.20
C LEU A 340 6.12 2.81 -1.26
N GLU A 341 5.05 2.14 -1.66
CA GLU A 341 4.89 1.62 -3.01
C GLU A 341 3.97 2.52 -3.85
N GLN A 342 3.08 1.92 -4.62
CA GLN A 342 2.20 2.65 -5.51
C GLN A 342 1.24 3.58 -4.75
N ILE A 343 1.04 4.76 -5.34
CA ILE A 343 0.13 5.81 -4.86
C ILE A 343 -1.01 6.04 -5.85
N TYR A 344 -2.16 6.50 -5.35
CA TYR A 344 -3.33 6.80 -6.18
C TYR A 344 -4.12 8.00 -5.66
N VAL A 345 -4.50 8.90 -6.56
CA VAL A 345 -5.29 10.10 -6.22
C VAL A 345 -6.78 9.80 -6.36
N GLN A 346 -7.54 10.06 -5.29
CA GLN A 346 -9.00 9.95 -5.31
C GLN A 346 -9.62 11.15 -4.58
N ASN A 347 -10.31 12.01 -5.34
CA ASN A 347 -11.11 13.12 -4.80
C ASN A 347 -10.36 13.97 -3.76
N GLY A 348 -9.15 14.45 -4.09
CA GLY A 348 -8.33 15.26 -3.17
C GLY A 348 -7.67 14.49 -2.02
N GLN A 349 -7.76 13.15 -2.02
CA GLN A 349 -6.99 12.29 -1.14
C GLN A 349 -5.91 11.55 -1.92
N LEU A 350 -4.73 11.42 -1.34
CA LEU A 350 -3.68 10.51 -1.81
C LEU A 350 -3.77 9.22 -1.02
N LEU A 351 -4.02 8.12 -1.71
CA LEU A 351 -3.98 6.78 -1.16
C LEU A 351 -2.57 6.22 -1.36
N MET A 352 -2.01 5.64 -0.31
CA MET A 352 -0.63 5.17 -0.26
C MET A 352 -0.59 3.73 0.23
N LEU A 353 0.10 2.87 -0.51
CA LEU A 353 0.32 1.47 -0.20
C LEU A 353 1.75 1.26 0.32
N PHE A 354 1.95 0.29 1.21
CA PHE A 354 3.25 -0.02 1.77
C PHE A 354 3.51 -1.53 1.86
N GLU A 355 4.75 -1.97 1.61
CA GLU A 355 5.17 -3.37 1.81
C GLU A 355 5.52 -3.68 3.26
N SER A 356 5.76 -2.68 4.09
CA SER A 356 6.34 -2.86 5.44
C SER A 356 5.52 -3.75 6.36
N GLY A 357 4.22 -3.94 6.08
CA GLY A 357 3.36 -4.92 6.77
C GLY A 357 3.55 -6.38 6.36
N ALA A 358 4.15 -6.66 5.20
CA ALA A 358 4.38 -8.02 4.75
C ALA A 358 5.49 -8.70 5.57
N LYS A 359 5.36 -10.02 5.79
CA LYS A 359 6.29 -10.82 6.60
C LYS A 359 7.75 -10.68 6.15
N ALA A 360 8.00 -10.57 4.85
CA ALA A 360 9.34 -10.44 4.30
C ALA A 360 10.07 -9.17 4.79
N TYR A 361 9.34 -8.08 5.03
CA TYR A 361 9.90 -6.74 5.26
C TYR A 361 9.63 -6.16 6.65
N ALA A 362 8.61 -6.66 7.36
CA ALA A 362 8.28 -6.19 8.70
C ALA A 362 9.45 -6.42 9.68
N ARG A 363 9.90 -5.36 10.35
CA ARG A 363 10.97 -5.37 11.35
C ARG A 363 10.63 -4.39 12.47
N ASP A 364 11.06 -4.68 13.70
CA ASP A 364 10.74 -3.84 14.87
C ASP A 364 11.34 -2.42 14.79
N GLN A 365 12.42 -2.24 14.01
CA GLN A 365 13.14 -0.97 13.91
C GLN A 365 12.48 0.03 12.95
N ILE A 366 11.56 -0.42 12.09
CA ILE A 366 10.91 0.45 11.09
C ILE A 366 9.48 0.81 11.51
N MET A 367 8.89 1.82 10.86
CA MET A 367 7.45 2.03 10.95
C MET A 367 6.73 1.00 10.07
N ILE A 368 6.02 0.06 10.69
CA ILE A 368 5.23 -0.95 9.99
C ILE A 368 3.86 -0.38 9.61
N VAL A 369 3.52 -0.46 8.32
CA VAL A 369 2.24 -0.01 7.78
C VAL A 369 1.51 -1.17 7.10
N ASP A 370 0.42 -1.65 7.74
CA ASP A 370 -0.38 -2.81 7.33
C ASP A 370 -1.76 -2.42 6.75
N ARG A 371 -1.90 -1.16 6.35
CA ARG A 371 -3.13 -0.55 5.85
C ARG A 371 -2.82 0.50 4.81
N ILE A 372 -3.79 0.80 3.96
CA ILE A 372 -3.73 1.97 3.10
C ILE A 372 -3.79 3.21 3.99
N LEU A 373 -2.82 4.10 3.77
CA LEU A 373 -2.85 5.43 4.34
C LEU A 373 -3.52 6.36 3.34
N SER A 374 -4.51 7.14 3.78
CA SER A 374 -5.21 8.12 2.96
C SER A 374 -5.03 9.49 3.59
N ALA A 375 -4.42 10.41 2.85
CA ALA A 375 -4.09 11.75 3.34
C ALA A 375 -4.66 12.85 2.43
N ASN A 376 -5.06 13.96 3.04
CA ASN A 376 -5.47 15.15 2.31
C ASN A 376 -4.26 15.74 1.58
N ILE A 377 -4.34 15.83 0.25
CA ILE A 377 -3.23 16.27 -0.60
C ILE A 377 -2.84 17.72 -0.30
N ASN A 378 -3.82 18.61 -0.08
CA ASN A 378 -3.53 20.02 0.18
C ASN A 378 -2.79 20.18 1.52
N ALA A 379 -3.14 19.39 2.54
CA ALA A 379 -2.40 19.40 3.80
C ALA A 379 -0.96 18.88 3.65
N LEU A 380 -0.72 17.87 2.80
CA LEU A 380 0.64 17.42 2.48
C LEU A 380 1.46 18.50 1.76
N LEU A 381 0.81 19.34 0.95
CA LEU A 381 1.42 20.50 0.30
C LEU A 381 1.64 21.68 1.26
N GLY A 382 1.09 21.64 2.48
CA GLY A 382 1.18 22.71 3.47
C GLY A 382 0.14 23.83 3.32
N GLY A 383 -0.97 23.56 2.62
CA GLY A 383 -2.09 24.49 2.42
C GLY A 383 -3.35 24.14 3.20
#